data_AF-A0A817XE93-F1
#
_entry.id   AF-A0A817XE93-F1
#
_cell.length_a   1.000
_cell.length_b   1.000
_cell.length_c   1.000
_cell.angle_alpha   90.00
_cell.angle_beta   90.00
_cell.angle_gamma   90.00
#
_symmetry.space_group_name_H-M   'P 1'
#
loop_
_entity.id
_entity.type
_entity.pdbx_description
1 polymer ?
#
loop_
_entity_poly.entity_id
_entity_poly.type
_entity_poly.pdbx_seq_one_letter_code
_entity_poly.pdbx_strand_id
1 'polypeptide(L)'
;MDTIFPDEIFLKIFRYIPRLDLFRGFYNLKSRLNRIIGEVRVYIRSELNEEEKRYILPYVRPEQIRSFSVNEEKYEYAKLINVSIFVI
;
A
#
# COMPACT_ATOMS: atom_id res chain seq x y z
N MET A 1 -5.45 8.47 -27.33
CA MET A 1 -4.42 7.42 -27.14
C MET A 1 -5.13 6.10 -27.07
N ASP A 2 -4.90 5.23 -28.05
CA ASP A 2 -5.54 3.92 -28.10
C ASP A 2 -5.09 3.07 -26.91
N THR A 3 -6.08 2.55 -26.20
CA THR A 3 -5.90 1.74 -25.00
C THR A 3 -5.54 0.33 -25.45
N ILE A 4 -4.24 0.06 -25.66
CA ILE A 4 -3.74 -1.23 -26.20
C ILE A 4 -4.22 -2.43 -25.36
N PHE A 5 -4.38 -2.24 -24.05
CA PHE A 5 -4.94 -3.24 -23.14
C PHE A 5 -6.00 -2.61 -22.24
N PRO A 6 -7.09 -3.32 -21.89
CA PRO A 6 -8.03 -2.91 -20.84
C PRO A 6 -7.38 -2.84 -19.45
N ASP A 7 -7.91 -1.99 -18.56
CA ASP A 7 -7.42 -1.86 -17.18
C ASP A 7 -7.52 -3.18 -16.39
N GLU A 8 -8.52 -4.01 -16.69
CA GLU A 8 -8.75 -5.30 -16.06
C GLU A 8 -7.57 -6.26 -16.24
N ILE A 9 -6.87 -6.16 -17.37
CA ILE A 9 -5.66 -6.95 -17.63
C ILE A 9 -4.54 -6.50 -16.68
N PHE A 10 -4.33 -5.19 -16.52
CA PHE A 10 -3.35 -4.67 -15.58
C PHE A 10 -3.69 -5.03 -14.14
N LEU A 11 -4.96 -4.94 -13.74
CA LEU A 11 -5.41 -5.38 -12.41
C LEU A 11 -5.13 -6.86 -12.18
N LYS A 12 -5.29 -7.72 -13.21
CA LYS A 12 -4.92 -9.13 -13.12
C LYS A 12 -3.41 -9.31 -12.97
N ILE A 13 -2.60 -8.62 -13.76
CA ILE A 13 -1.13 -8.69 -13.69
C ILE A 13 -0.63 -8.23 -12.32
N PHE A 14 -1.11 -7.08 -11.84
CA PHE A 14 -0.68 -6.48 -10.59
C PHE A 14 -0.97 -7.35 -9.36
N ARG A 15 -1.95 -8.25 -9.41
CA ARG A 15 -2.19 -9.24 -8.36
C ARG A 15 -1.06 -10.27 -8.20
N TYR A 16 -0.25 -10.49 -9.23
CA TYR A 16 0.87 -11.44 -9.21
C TYR A 16 2.22 -10.78 -8.91
N ILE A 17 2.28 -9.44 -8.88
CA ILE A 17 3.51 -8.70 -8.60
C ILE A 17 3.58 -8.40 -7.10
N PRO A 18 4.73 -8.65 -6.44
CA PRO A 18 4.92 -8.21 -5.06
C PRO A 18 4.69 -6.71 -4.93
N ARG A 19 3.98 -6.29 -3.88
CA ARG A 19 3.56 -4.88 -3.75
C ARG A 19 4.72 -3.90 -3.77
N LEU A 20 5.83 -4.25 -3.13
CA LEU A 20 6.99 -3.37 -3.11
C LEU A 20 7.49 -3.12 -4.53
N ASP A 21 7.58 -4.16 -5.36
CA ASP A 21 7.98 -4.06 -6.76
C ASP A 21 6.94 -3.31 -7.59
N LEU A 22 5.65 -3.48 -7.27
CA LEU A 22 4.56 -2.74 -7.92
C LEU A 22 4.72 -1.23 -7.71
N PHE A 23 4.84 -0.80 -6.46
CA PHE A 23 4.96 0.63 -6.15
C PHE A 23 6.32 1.20 -6.55
N ARG A 24 7.41 0.44 -6.37
CA ARG A 24 8.75 0.86 -6.79
C ARG A 24 8.89 0.95 -8.30
N GLY A 25 8.29 0.01 -9.03
CA GLY A 25 8.46 -0.15 -10.47
C GLY A 25 7.45 0.63 -11.31
N PHE A 26 6.20 0.77 -10.85
CA PHE A 26 5.12 1.29 -11.69
C PHE A 26 4.50 2.60 -11.17
N TYR A 27 4.71 2.94 -9.90
CA TYR A 27 4.26 4.22 -9.38
C TYR A 27 5.15 5.33 -9.95
N ASN A 28 4.53 6.41 -10.43
CA ASN A 28 5.19 7.57 -11.07
C ASN A 28 5.61 7.38 -12.55
N LEU A 29 5.30 6.26 -13.19
CA LEU A 29 5.63 6.04 -14.61
C LEU A 29 4.61 6.66 -15.58
N LYS A 30 3.30 6.51 -15.33
CA LYS A 30 2.20 7.05 -16.15
C LYS A 30 0.93 7.26 -15.32
N SER A 31 0.17 8.33 -15.60
CA SER A 31 -1.08 8.66 -14.89
C SER A 31 -2.11 7.52 -14.91
N ARG A 32 -2.22 6.81 -16.03
CA ARG A 32 -3.12 5.64 -16.16
C ARG A 32 -2.72 4.50 -15.22
N LEU A 33 -1.44 4.12 -15.19
CA LEU A 33 -0.97 3.04 -14.31
C LEU A 33 -1.10 3.45 -12.85
N ASN A 34 -0.80 4.71 -12.51
CA ASN A 34 -1.01 5.24 -11.16
C ASN A 34 -2.48 5.14 -10.73
N ARG A 35 -3.43 5.45 -11.64
CA ARG A 35 -4.87 5.27 -11.36
C ARG A 35 -5.19 3.80 -11.07
N ILE A 36 -4.72 2.88 -11.91
CA ILE A 36 -4.98 1.45 -11.76
C ILE A 36 -4.35 0.90 -10.47
N ILE A 37 -3.12 1.29 -10.14
CA ILE A 37 -2.47 0.96 -8.86
C ILE A 37 -3.32 1.49 -7.69
N GLY A 38 -3.89 2.68 -7.85
CA GLY A 38 -4.84 3.29 -6.93
C GLY A 38 -6.11 2.48 -6.67
N GLU A 39 -6.44 1.51 -7.52
CA GLU A 39 -7.59 0.59 -7.36
C GLU A 39 -7.18 -0.75 -6.72
N VAL A 40 -5.87 -1.03 -6.64
CA VAL A 40 -5.36 -2.23 -5.97
C VAL A 40 -5.49 -2.08 -4.45
N ARG A 41 -6.07 -3.10 -3.82
CA ARG A 41 -6.23 -3.19 -2.37
C ARG A 41 -4.91 -3.52 -1.70
N VAL A 42 -4.64 -2.86 -0.57
CA VAL A 42 -3.38 -2.96 0.17
C VAL A 42 -3.66 -3.41 1.61
N TYR A 43 -2.84 -4.33 2.11
CA TYR A 43 -2.89 -4.86 3.47
C TYR A 43 -1.69 -4.34 4.27
N ILE A 44 -1.87 -3.28 5.05
CA ILE A 44 -0.73 -2.65 5.75
C ILE A 44 -0.49 -3.35 7.09
N ARG A 45 0.77 -3.54 7.44
CA ARG A 45 1.19 -3.98 8.78
C ARG A 45 1.73 -2.77 9.53
N SER A 46 1.61 -2.78 10.86
CA SER A 46 2.14 -1.71 11.72
C SER A 46 3.66 -1.57 11.60
N GLU A 47 4.35 -2.66 11.28
CA GLU A 47 5.78 -2.68 11.03
C GLU A 47 6.03 -2.73 9.53
N LEU A 48 6.24 -1.55 8.95
CA LEU A 48 6.76 -1.41 7.60
C LEU A 48 8.27 -1.34 7.66
N ASN A 49 8.94 -2.06 6.77
CA ASN A 49 10.38 -1.89 6.59
C ASN A 49 10.69 -0.53 5.92
N GLU A 50 11.96 -0.11 5.91
CA GLU A 50 12.35 1.19 5.36
C GLU A 50 12.01 1.36 3.87
N GLU A 51 12.03 0.28 3.09
CA GLU A 51 11.64 0.33 1.67
C GLU A 51 10.13 0.53 1.51
N GLU A 52 9.31 -0.17 2.29
CA GLU A 52 7.86 0.00 2.29
C GLU A 52 7.47 1.41 2.78
N LYS A 53 8.16 1.95 3.79
CA LYS A 53 7.97 3.34 4.20
C LYS A 53 8.29 4.33 3.10
N ARG A 54 9.34 4.08 2.32
CA ARG A 54 9.80 4.97 1.25
C ARG A 54 8.93 4.89 0.00
N TYR A 55 8.52 3.68 -0.38
CA TYR A 55 7.91 3.42 -1.69
C TYR A 55 6.41 3.11 -1.63
N ILE A 56 5.84 2.72 -0.49
CA ILE A 56 4.41 2.36 -0.41
C ILE A 56 3.65 3.46 0.33
N LEU A 57 4.11 3.81 1.53
CA LEU A 57 3.42 4.73 2.45
C LEU A 57 3.02 6.09 1.84
N PRO A 58 3.89 6.78 1.07
CA PRO A 58 3.56 8.08 0.50
C PRO A 58 2.51 8.02 -0.62
N TYR A 59 2.21 6.82 -1.11
CA TYR A 59 1.51 6.58 -2.36
C TYR A 59 0.24 5.75 -2.20
N VAL A 60 0.07 5.12 -1.03
CA VAL A 60 -1.17 4.44 -0.68
C VAL A 60 -2.18 5.47 -0.18
N ARG A 61 -3.34 5.50 -0.82
CA ARG A 61 -4.47 6.28 -0.33
C ARG A 61 -5.25 5.49 0.75
N PRO A 62 -5.86 6.15 1.73
CA PRO A 62 -6.60 5.46 2.80
C PRO A 62 -7.66 4.47 2.29
N GLU A 63 -8.33 4.78 1.18
CA GLU A 63 -9.41 3.94 0.61
C GLU A 63 -8.90 2.61 0.06
N GLN A 64 -7.59 2.50 -0.18
CA GLN A 64 -6.96 1.26 -0.65
C GLN A 64 -6.68 0.29 0.49
N ILE A 65 -6.65 0.76 1.74
CA ILE A 65 -6.26 -0.05 2.90
C ILE A 65 -7.43 -0.96 3.27
N ARG A 66 -7.27 -2.25 2.99
CA ARG A 66 -8.27 -3.30 3.30
C ARG A 66 -8.22 -3.75 4.75
N SER A 67 -7.03 -3.79 5.31
CA SER A 67 -6.80 -4.13 6.70
C SER A 67 -5.50 -3.49 7.17
N PHE A 68 -5.47 -3.24 8.46
CA PHE A 68 -4.28 -2.82 9.18
C PHE A 68 -4.00 -3.85 10.28
N SER A 69 -2.89 -4.56 10.18
CA SER A 69 -2.50 -5.56 11.18
C SER A 69 -1.48 -4.95 12.13
N VAL A 70 -1.76 -5.02 13.43
CA VAL A 70 -0.86 -4.53 14.47
C VAL A 70 -0.04 -5.69 15.02
N ASN A 71 1.26 -5.47 15.21
CA ASN A 71 2.09 -6.38 15.99
C ASN A 71 1.70 -6.24 17.48
N GLU A 72 1.05 -7.27 18.03
CA GLU A 72 0.49 -7.29 19.39
C GLU A 72 1.54 -7.00 20.47
N GLU A 73 2.76 -7.53 20.31
CA GLU A 73 3.86 -7.36 21.28
C GLU A 73 4.23 -5.88 21.49
N LYS A 74 4.19 -5.08 20.41
CA LYS A 74 4.46 -3.64 20.49
C LYS A 74 3.27 -2.83 20.96
N TYR A 75 2.06 -3.28 20.66
CA TYR A 75 0.84 -2.61 21.11
C TYR A 75 0.66 -2.71 22.63
N GLU A 76 1.00 -3.85 23.23
CA GLU A 76 1.04 -3.99 24.69
C GLU A 76 2.10 -3.08 25.31
N TYR A 77 3.29 -2.99 24.71
CA TYR A 77 4.34 -2.09 25.19
C TYR A 77 3.92 -0.61 25.13
N ALA A 78 3.25 -0.19 24.07
CA ALA A 78 2.72 1.17 23.93
C ALA A 78 1.53 1.47 24.84
N LYS A 79 0.75 0.45 25.25
CA LYS A 79 -0.28 0.61 26.30
C LYS A 79 0.35 0.77 27.69
N LEU A 80 1.43 0.05 27.96
CA LEU A 80 2.17 0.13 29.23
C LEU A 80 2.85 1.49 29.39
N ILE A 81 3.33 2.07 28.30
CA ILE A 81 3.86 3.43 28.25
C ILE A 81 2.75 4.34 27.76
N ASN A 82 1.88 4.79 28.67
CA ASN A 82 0.72 5.69 28.53
C ASN A 82 0.81 6.77 27.40
N VAL A 83 0.85 6.36 26.14
CA VAL A 83 0.89 7.21 24.95
C VAL A 83 -0.39 6.88 24.21
N SER A 84 -1.38 7.74 24.38
CA SER A 84 -2.60 7.74 23.59
C SER A 84 -2.23 7.86 22.11
N ILE A 85 -2.17 6.72 21.41
CA ILE A 85 -1.99 6.70 19.96
C ILE A 85 -3.30 7.25 19.38
N PHE A 86 -3.27 8.51 18.94
CA PHE A 86 -4.36 9.09 18.15
C PHE A 86 -4.43 8.36 16.81
N VAL A 87 -5.51 7.61 16.62
CA VAL A 87 -5.92 7.12 15.32
C VAL A 87 -6.66 8.27 14.64
N ILE A 88 -6.12 8.80 13.55
CA ILE A 88 -6.80 9.75 12.66
C ILE A 88 -7.85 8.98 11.85
#